data_AF-A0A941HPY3-F1
#
_entry.id   AF-A0A941HPY3-F1
#
_cell.length_a   1.000
_cell.length_b   1.000
_cell.length_c   1.000
_cell.angle_alpha   90.00
_cell.angle_beta   90.00
_cell.angle_gamma   90.00
#
_symmetry.space_group_name_H-M   'P 1'
#
loop_
_entity.id
_entity.type
_entity.pdbx_description
1 polymer ?
#
loop_
_entity_poly.entity_id
_entity_poly.type
_entity_poly.pdbx_seq_one_letter_code
_entity_poly.pdbx_strand_id
1 'polypeptide(L)'
;MKQLKRKNLKFLQTINRAGYALLLSISCGALYAQDVNTQVADNQVESMESVAEANVATKKDSTNNFKKLKLDGIAAVVGDYVILESDIEKTLIDLKSQGASTEDITRCSLLGKLMEDRLYAHQAVQDSILVSDDEVNAVGDRQLQSLVQQIGSIEKVLKYYKKEDEQSFREELFKINKLRMLSEKMQQDIIADIEITPEEVRQFFNKIPEDERPVFGAELEIAQIVKAPKPTEAEKQKVIDKLNQIKADVEDNDASFSVKAILYSQDPGSKSKGGFYSITKDTGFDKTFKDVAFSLREGEVSEPFETIFGYHIIYIEKIRGQELDLRHILMQPEISQEALDEAKRELDTIRKKIMDGEFTFAEAALNFSDEKETKFDGGLLRNPKDFSSRFELTKMDPTLYNQVRNLKDNEISYPILEEDPRGGASKYKILKVTNRYDEHVADFAKDYTKIQELALTEKQYKAIKKWMDEHIEDTYVSVNEANRDCDFANNWVKE
;
A
#
# COMPACT_ATOMS: atom_id res chain seq x y z
N MET A 1 -27.58 15.55 -17.64
CA MET A 1 -26.33 15.51 -16.87
C MET A 1 -25.33 16.42 -17.56
N LYS A 2 -25.14 17.65 -17.04
CA LYS A 2 -24.15 18.59 -17.58
C LYS A 2 -22.79 18.21 -17.00
N GLN A 3 -21.81 17.99 -17.87
CA GLN A 3 -20.41 17.77 -17.51
C GLN A 3 -19.93 18.90 -16.61
N LEU A 4 -19.62 18.59 -15.36
CA LEU A 4 -18.96 19.49 -14.41
C LEU A 4 -17.53 19.70 -14.91
N LYS A 5 -17.24 20.94 -15.32
CA LYS A 5 -15.93 21.37 -15.80
C LYS A 5 -14.90 21.16 -14.69
N ARG A 6 -13.81 20.44 -15.01
CA ARG A 6 -12.56 20.41 -14.26
C ARG A 6 -12.05 21.86 -14.07
N LYS A 7 -12.38 22.50 -12.95
CA LYS A 7 -11.84 23.80 -12.53
C LYS A 7 -10.87 23.69 -11.36
N ASN A 8 -10.70 22.50 -10.78
CA ASN A 8 -9.71 22.26 -9.74
C ASN A 8 -8.32 22.21 -10.41
N LEU A 9 -7.40 23.04 -9.92
CA LEU A 9 -5.97 23.15 -10.26
C LEU A 9 -5.50 24.28 -11.19
N LYS A 10 -6.29 25.32 -11.51
CA LYS A 10 -5.70 26.45 -12.28
C LYS A 10 -4.61 27.21 -11.52
N PHE A 11 -4.79 27.42 -10.22
CA PHE A 11 -3.79 28.10 -9.39
C PHE A 11 -2.45 27.36 -9.29
N LEU A 12 -2.47 26.03 -9.41
CA LEU A 12 -1.27 25.18 -9.46
C LEU A 12 -0.72 24.96 -10.87
N GLN A 13 -1.45 25.37 -11.92
CA GLN A 13 -1.02 25.26 -13.32
C GLN A 13 -0.16 26.44 -13.78
N THR A 14 -0.16 27.55 -13.04
CA THR A 14 0.69 28.71 -13.31
C THR A 14 2.13 28.49 -12.84
N ILE A 15 2.36 27.47 -12.00
CA ILE A 15 3.67 26.94 -11.63
C ILE A 15 3.86 25.65 -12.44
N ASN A 16 4.99 25.56 -13.15
CA ASN A 16 5.27 24.61 -14.21
C ASN A 16 4.59 23.22 -14.05
N ARG A 17 3.72 22.84 -15.01
CA ARG A 17 2.83 21.66 -14.96
C ARG A 17 3.54 20.32 -14.74
N ALA A 18 4.86 20.26 -14.91
CA ALA A 18 5.67 19.06 -14.67
C ALA A 18 6.00 18.80 -13.18
N GLY A 19 6.05 19.84 -12.33
CA GLY A 19 6.56 19.71 -10.95
C GLY A 19 5.54 19.18 -9.93
N TYR A 20 4.25 19.51 -10.08
CA TYR A 20 3.24 19.19 -9.07
C TYR A 20 2.72 17.75 -9.12
N ALA A 21 2.78 17.10 -10.28
CA ALA A 21 2.40 15.69 -10.42
C ALA A 21 3.36 14.74 -9.67
N LEU A 22 4.51 15.25 -9.25
CA LEU A 22 5.66 14.46 -8.81
C LEU A 22 5.91 14.49 -7.30
N LEU A 23 5.31 15.44 -6.59
CA LEU A 23 5.24 15.46 -5.12
C LEU A 23 4.06 14.63 -4.57
N LEU A 24 3.02 14.41 -5.37
CA LEU A 24 1.83 13.63 -4.98
C LEU A 24 2.01 12.10 -5.05
N SER A 25 3.16 11.61 -5.51
CA SER A 25 3.51 10.19 -5.50
C SER A 25 4.17 9.71 -4.20
N ILE A 26 4.37 10.61 -3.22
CA ILE A 26 5.06 10.31 -1.94
C ILE A 26 4.22 9.42 -0.99
N SER A 27 2.99 9.04 -1.33
CA SER A 27 2.13 8.23 -0.43
C SER A 27 1.49 6.98 -1.04
N CYS A 28 2.07 6.38 -2.08
CA CYS A 28 1.59 5.09 -2.59
C CYS A 28 2.60 3.96 -2.35
N GLY A 29 2.91 3.73 -1.08
CA GLY A 29 3.67 2.58 -0.59
C GLY A 29 2.77 1.51 0.03
N ALA A 30 1.70 1.14 -0.66
CA ALA A 30 0.95 -0.09 -0.42
C ALA A 30 -0.05 -0.23 -1.57
N LEU A 31 -0.09 -1.38 -2.25
CA LEU A 31 -1.34 -2.08 -2.52
C LEU A 31 -1.03 -3.53 -2.98
N TYR A 32 -1.52 -4.49 -2.21
CA TYR A 32 -2.58 -5.46 -2.53
C TYR A 32 -2.38 -6.32 -3.79
N ALA A 33 -2.39 -7.62 -3.55
CA ALA A 33 -2.47 -8.68 -4.55
C ALA A 33 -3.85 -8.68 -5.24
N GLN A 34 -3.84 -8.83 -6.56
CA GLN A 34 -4.96 -9.40 -7.30
C GLN A 34 -4.44 -10.50 -8.24
N ASP A 35 -5.12 -11.63 -8.19
CA ASP A 35 -4.86 -12.85 -8.96
C ASP A 35 -5.01 -12.63 -10.46
N VAL A 36 -4.04 -13.11 -11.25
CA VAL A 36 -4.22 -13.36 -12.68
C VAL A 36 -4.14 -14.85 -12.96
N ASN A 37 -5.32 -15.40 -13.20
CA ASN A 37 -5.59 -16.75 -13.69
C ASN A 37 -4.96 -16.95 -15.08
N THR A 38 -4.00 -17.87 -15.22
CA THR A 38 -3.54 -18.36 -16.53
C THR A 38 -3.84 -19.84 -16.68
N GLN A 39 -4.80 -20.15 -17.55
CA GLN A 39 -5.04 -21.49 -18.05
C GLN A 39 -3.92 -21.88 -19.01
N VAL A 40 -3.21 -22.96 -18.67
CA VAL A 40 -2.26 -23.66 -19.54
C VAL A 40 -3.02 -24.70 -20.35
N ALA A 41 -2.92 -24.65 -21.67
CA ALA A 41 -3.30 -25.75 -22.54
C ALA A 41 -2.02 -26.46 -23.02
N ASP A 42 -1.98 -27.73 -22.69
CA ASP A 42 -0.98 -28.75 -23.03
C ASP A 42 -1.12 -29.17 -24.51
N ASN A 43 -0.01 -29.56 -25.14
CA ASN A 43 0.09 -30.83 -25.87
C ASN A 43 1.47 -31.03 -26.50
N GLN A 44 2.03 -32.18 -26.14
CA GLN A 44 3.18 -32.85 -26.75
C GLN A 44 2.82 -33.49 -28.11
N VAL A 45 3.83 -33.85 -28.91
CA VAL A 45 4.18 -35.27 -29.25
C VAL A 45 5.20 -35.33 -30.40
N GLU A 46 6.37 -35.88 -30.06
CA GLU A 46 7.28 -36.84 -30.74
C GLU A 46 7.95 -36.66 -32.13
N SER A 47 9.16 -37.24 -32.12
CA SER A 47 10.13 -37.67 -33.16
C SER A 47 9.54 -38.60 -34.25
N MET A 48 10.14 -38.85 -35.42
CA MET A 48 11.49 -39.40 -35.71
C MET A 48 11.61 -39.60 -37.24
N GLU A 49 12.80 -39.45 -37.86
CA GLU A 49 13.37 -40.38 -38.88
C GLU A 49 14.61 -39.84 -39.62
N SER A 50 15.34 -40.81 -40.19
CA SER A 50 16.77 -40.93 -40.49
C SER A 50 17.24 -40.62 -41.92
N VAL A 51 18.49 -40.13 -42.01
CA VAL A 51 19.62 -40.44 -42.95
C VAL A 51 19.37 -40.48 -44.48
N ALA A 52 20.05 -39.61 -45.25
CA ALA A 52 21.12 -40.01 -46.20
C ALA A 52 21.69 -38.84 -47.05
N GLU A 53 23.03 -38.87 -47.12
CA GLU A 53 23.94 -38.53 -48.21
C GLU A 53 24.23 -37.08 -48.66
N ALA A 54 25.53 -36.88 -48.81
CA ALA A 54 26.26 -35.64 -48.96
C ALA A 54 26.25 -35.14 -50.41
N ASN A 55 26.19 -33.81 -50.56
CA ASN A 55 26.84 -33.14 -51.68
C ASN A 55 27.68 -31.99 -51.15
N VAL A 56 28.99 -32.14 -51.32
CA VAL A 56 30.02 -31.15 -50.98
C VAL A 56 29.89 -29.98 -51.94
N ALA A 57 29.18 -28.93 -51.51
CA ALA A 57 29.22 -27.63 -52.14
C ALA A 57 30.12 -26.71 -51.32
N THR A 58 31.24 -26.33 -51.94
CA THR A 58 32.19 -25.28 -51.57
C THR A 58 31.72 -24.31 -50.47
N LYS A 59 32.44 -24.30 -49.33
CA LYS A 59 32.31 -23.26 -48.31
C LYS A 59 32.67 -21.90 -48.92
N LYS A 60 31.65 -21.12 -49.30
CA LYS A 60 31.79 -19.67 -49.30
C LYS A 60 31.89 -19.24 -47.85
N ASP A 61 32.93 -18.49 -47.54
CA ASP A 61 33.14 -17.84 -46.26
C ASP A 61 31.92 -16.97 -45.97
N SER A 62 30.99 -17.48 -45.15
CA SER A 62 29.85 -16.71 -44.70
C SER A 62 30.35 -15.87 -43.54
N THR A 63 30.55 -14.58 -43.79
CA THR A 63 30.51 -13.60 -42.70
C THR A 63 29.16 -13.80 -42.01
N ASN A 64 29.17 -14.44 -40.84
CA ASN A 64 28.00 -14.52 -39.99
C ASN A 64 27.46 -13.09 -39.87
N ASN A 65 26.20 -12.87 -40.26
CA ASN A 65 25.52 -11.61 -40.04
C ASN A 65 25.53 -11.36 -38.54
N PHE A 66 26.50 -10.57 -38.08
CA PHE A 66 26.60 -10.15 -36.70
C PHE A 66 25.36 -9.31 -36.44
N LYS A 67 24.37 -9.91 -35.79
CA LYS A 67 23.16 -9.21 -35.36
C LYS A 67 23.65 -8.20 -34.32
N LYS A 68 23.84 -6.95 -34.73
CA LYS A 68 24.30 -5.87 -33.85
C LYS A 68 23.39 -5.86 -32.62
N LEU A 69 23.92 -6.27 -31.47
CA LEU A 69 23.25 -6.13 -30.20
C LEU A 69 23.27 -4.63 -29.88
N LYS A 70 22.10 -3.99 -29.76
CA LYS A 70 22.03 -2.61 -29.28
C LYS A 70 22.41 -2.64 -27.81
N LEU A 71 23.63 -2.19 -27.50
CA LEU A 71 24.07 -1.99 -26.11
C LEU A 71 23.24 -0.86 -25.48
N ASP A 72 22.99 -0.98 -24.17
CA ASP A 72 22.21 0.00 -23.44
C ASP A 72 22.88 1.38 -23.50
N GLY A 73 22.08 2.40 -23.80
CA GLY A 73 22.55 3.76 -24.00
C GLY A 73 22.63 4.52 -22.68
N ILE A 74 23.56 5.46 -22.57
CA ILE A 74 23.55 6.44 -21.48
C ILE A 74 22.59 7.56 -21.88
N ALA A 75 21.56 7.77 -21.07
CA ALA A 75 20.60 8.85 -21.24
C ALA A 75 21.12 10.17 -20.67
N ALA A 76 21.70 10.12 -19.46
CA ALA A 76 22.32 11.24 -18.78
C ALA A 76 23.33 10.80 -17.71
N VAL A 77 24.17 11.73 -17.25
CA VAL A 77 25.10 11.58 -16.11
C VAL A 77 24.88 12.78 -15.18
N VAL A 78 24.77 12.51 -13.88
CA VAL A 78 24.60 13.53 -12.82
C VAL A 78 25.53 13.16 -11.66
N GLY A 79 26.58 13.96 -11.47
CA GLY A 79 27.65 13.68 -10.51
C GLY A 79 28.28 12.31 -10.78
N ASP A 80 28.26 11.46 -9.76
CA ASP A 80 28.80 10.09 -9.82
C ASP A 80 27.82 9.05 -10.40
N TYR A 81 26.60 9.47 -10.75
CA TYR A 81 25.54 8.56 -11.18
C TYR A 81 25.27 8.63 -12.69
N VAL A 82 25.13 7.46 -13.30
CA VAL A 82 24.75 7.29 -14.70
C VAL A 82 23.30 6.86 -14.79
N ILE A 83 22.56 7.42 -15.75
CA ILE A 83 21.18 7.07 -16.06
C ILE A 83 21.17 6.38 -17.42
N LEU A 84 20.63 5.16 -17.47
CA LEU A 84 20.55 4.38 -18.69
C LEU A 84 19.21 4.58 -19.39
N GLU A 85 19.18 4.38 -20.70
CA GLU A 85 17.94 4.41 -21.47
C GLU A 85 16.99 3.28 -21.01
N SER A 86 17.52 2.15 -20.56
CA SER A 86 16.71 1.08 -19.97
C SER A 86 16.11 1.43 -18.62
N ASP A 87 16.70 2.35 -17.85
CA ASP A 87 16.14 2.77 -16.56
C ASP A 87 14.81 3.49 -16.77
N ILE A 88 14.77 4.39 -17.76
CA ILE A 88 13.56 5.12 -18.14
C ILE A 88 12.47 4.15 -18.62
N GLU A 89 12.84 3.17 -19.45
CA GLU A 89 11.89 2.18 -19.97
C GLU A 89 11.34 1.27 -18.88
N LYS A 90 12.20 0.78 -17.98
CA LYS A 90 11.79 -0.04 -16.84
C LYS A 90 10.83 0.72 -15.93
N THR A 91 11.16 1.95 -15.56
CA THR A 91 10.28 2.74 -14.70
C THR A 91 8.93 3.02 -15.37
N LEU A 92 8.89 3.24 -16.69
CA LEU A 92 7.62 3.39 -17.41
C LEU A 92 6.79 2.08 -17.41
N ILE A 93 7.44 0.93 -17.57
CA ILE A 93 6.78 -0.38 -17.51
C ILE A 93 6.23 -0.65 -16.11
N ASP A 94 7.01 -0.34 -15.07
CA ASP A 94 6.61 -0.53 -13.68
C ASP A 94 5.41 0.36 -13.32
N LEU A 95 5.38 1.61 -13.78
CA LEU A 95 4.21 2.49 -13.60
C LEU A 95 2.95 1.91 -14.28
N LYS A 96 3.09 1.36 -15.48
CA LYS A 96 1.96 0.74 -16.20
C LYS A 96 1.47 -0.53 -15.52
N SER A 97 2.38 -1.37 -15.01
CA SER A 97 2.01 -2.62 -14.33
C SER A 97 1.29 -2.36 -13.01
N GLN A 98 1.58 -1.24 -12.35
CA GLN A 98 0.89 -0.76 -11.14
C GLN A 98 -0.47 -0.09 -11.43
N GLY A 99 -0.90 -0.03 -12.70
CA GLY A 99 -2.18 0.57 -13.09
C GLY A 99 -2.20 2.10 -13.05
N ALA A 100 -1.03 2.75 -12.98
CA ALA A 100 -0.96 4.21 -13.04
C ALA A 100 -1.34 4.71 -14.43
N SER A 101 -2.10 5.81 -14.49
CA SER A 101 -2.33 6.50 -15.76
C SER A 101 -1.01 7.06 -16.28
N THR A 102 -0.61 6.65 -17.48
CA THR A 102 0.61 7.14 -18.15
C THR A 102 0.31 8.16 -19.25
N GLU A 103 -0.94 8.63 -19.35
CA GLU A 103 -1.39 9.55 -20.40
C GLU A 103 -0.61 10.87 -20.38
N ASP A 104 -0.21 11.34 -19.20
CA ASP A 104 0.52 12.59 -19.00
C ASP A 104 2.03 12.38 -18.70
N ILE A 105 2.51 11.12 -18.63
CA ILE A 105 3.90 10.81 -18.27
C ILE A 105 4.74 10.66 -19.54
N THR A 106 5.56 11.66 -19.83
CA THR A 106 6.48 11.63 -20.97
C THR A 106 7.83 11.04 -20.59
N ARG A 107 8.55 10.49 -21.58
CA ARG A 107 9.93 10.01 -21.42
C ARG A 107 10.83 11.10 -20.83
N CYS A 108 10.70 12.34 -21.30
CA CYS A 108 11.45 13.49 -20.83
C CYS A 108 11.15 13.83 -19.36
N SER A 109 9.87 13.80 -18.94
CA SER A 109 9.52 14.05 -17.53
C SER A 109 10.13 13.00 -16.60
N LEU A 110 10.15 11.74 -17.05
CA LEU A 110 10.70 10.64 -16.29
C LEU A 110 12.23 10.72 -16.21
N LEU A 111 12.91 11.02 -17.32
CA LEU A 111 14.34 11.29 -17.32
C LEU A 111 14.68 12.45 -16.37
N GLY A 112 13.91 13.55 -16.42
CA GLY A 112 14.06 14.69 -15.53
C GLY A 112 13.97 14.29 -14.06
N LYS A 113 12.95 13.50 -13.68
CA LYS A 113 12.85 12.95 -12.31
C LYS A 113 14.05 12.08 -11.96
N LEU A 114 14.43 11.15 -12.82
CA LEU A 114 15.58 10.30 -12.53
C LEU A 114 16.82 11.17 -12.27
N MET A 115 17.05 12.22 -13.06
CA MET A 115 18.15 13.17 -12.85
C MET A 115 18.06 13.89 -11.49
N GLU A 116 16.88 14.36 -11.09
CA GLU A 116 16.65 14.94 -9.75
C GLU A 116 17.07 13.96 -8.65
N ASP A 117 16.62 12.70 -8.73
CA ASP A 117 16.92 11.68 -7.72
C ASP A 117 18.43 11.38 -7.62
N ARG A 118 19.16 11.44 -8.74
CA ARG A 118 20.62 11.28 -8.75
C ARG A 118 21.31 12.48 -8.12
N LEU A 119 20.82 13.69 -8.37
CA LEU A 119 21.39 14.90 -7.77
C LEU A 119 21.22 14.89 -6.25
N TYR A 120 20.02 14.58 -5.75
CA TYR A 120 19.80 14.44 -4.32
C TYR A 120 20.71 13.38 -3.70
N ALA A 121 20.81 12.20 -4.33
CA ALA A 121 21.68 11.14 -3.82
C ALA A 121 23.16 11.53 -3.83
N HIS A 122 23.63 12.24 -4.88
CA HIS A 122 25.00 12.72 -4.97
C HIS A 122 25.31 13.70 -3.85
N GLN A 123 24.44 14.69 -3.65
CA GLN A 123 24.61 15.67 -2.60
C GLN A 123 24.50 15.05 -1.20
N ALA A 124 23.59 14.08 -1.01
CA ALA A 124 23.48 13.33 0.25
C ALA A 124 24.79 12.64 0.66
N VAL A 125 25.55 12.13 -0.32
CA VAL A 125 26.86 11.53 -0.06
C VAL A 125 27.89 12.61 0.31
N GLN A 126 27.90 13.75 -0.39
CA GLN A 126 28.80 14.86 -0.07
C GLN A 126 28.54 15.43 1.33
N ASP A 127 27.28 15.61 1.69
CA ASP A 127 26.85 16.13 3.00
C ASP A 127 26.86 15.06 4.10
N SER A 128 27.32 13.84 3.78
CA SER A 128 27.45 12.73 4.72
C SER A 128 26.13 12.37 5.42
N ILE A 129 25.00 12.46 4.71
CA ILE A 129 23.69 12.00 5.19
C ILE A 129 23.76 10.49 5.46
N LEU A 130 23.49 10.11 6.70
CA LEU A 130 23.64 8.73 7.15
C LEU A 130 22.46 7.86 6.70
N VAL A 131 22.74 6.91 5.82
CA VAL A 131 21.86 5.79 5.46
C VAL A 131 22.56 4.51 5.88
N SER A 132 22.01 3.76 6.84
CA SER A 132 22.63 2.51 7.30
C SER A 132 22.55 1.43 6.22
N ASP A 133 23.64 0.70 6.01
CA ASP A 133 23.66 -0.43 5.06
C ASP A 133 22.74 -1.56 5.54
N ASP A 134 22.58 -1.75 6.85
CA ASP A 134 21.64 -2.72 7.42
C ASP A 134 20.20 -2.38 7.08
N GLU A 135 19.85 -1.10 7.09
CA GLU A 135 18.51 -0.61 6.75
C GLU A 135 18.21 -0.86 5.25
N VAL A 136 19.20 -0.59 4.40
CA VAL A 136 19.10 -0.80 2.94
C VAL A 136 18.97 -2.28 2.61
N ASN A 137 19.79 -3.13 3.25
CA ASN A 137 19.71 -4.58 3.10
C ASN A 137 18.35 -5.10 3.55
N ALA A 138 17.84 -4.66 4.70
CA ALA A 138 16.52 -5.06 5.18
C ALA A 138 15.38 -4.67 4.21
N VAL A 139 15.47 -3.52 3.53
CA VAL A 139 14.52 -3.14 2.48
C VAL A 139 14.65 -4.08 1.28
N GLY A 140 15.87 -4.34 0.82
CA GLY A 140 16.14 -5.28 -0.28
C GLY A 140 15.63 -6.68 0.00
N ASP A 141 15.81 -7.17 1.22
CA ASP A 141 15.35 -8.49 1.69
C ASP A 141 13.83 -8.60 1.63
N ARG A 142 13.12 -7.60 2.17
CA ARG A 142 11.66 -7.55 2.12
C ARG A 142 11.15 -7.50 0.69
N GLN A 143 11.80 -6.72 -0.17
CA GLN A 143 11.45 -6.63 -1.59
C GLN A 143 11.66 -7.96 -2.29
N LEU A 144 12.79 -8.63 -2.07
CA LEU A 144 13.07 -9.96 -2.63
C LEU A 144 12.05 -10.99 -2.15
N GLN A 145 11.72 -10.99 -0.85
CA GLN A 145 10.72 -11.88 -0.28
C GLN A 145 9.34 -11.66 -0.90
N SER A 146 8.93 -10.40 -1.10
CA SER A 146 7.68 -10.07 -1.78
C SER A 146 7.66 -10.60 -3.22
N LEU A 147 8.77 -10.47 -3.95
CA LEU A 147 8.89 -11.01 -5.32
C LEU A 147 8.81 -12.54 -5.34
N VAL A 148 9.46 -13.21 -4.37
CA VAL A 148 9.38 -14.67 -4.23
C VAL A 148 7.96 -15.11 -3.90
N GLN A 149 7.23 -14.39 -3.05
CA GLN A 149 5.84 -14.70 -2.73
C GLN A 149 4.92 -14.56 -3.96
N GLN A 150 5.16 -13.55 -4.80
CA GLN A 150 4.35 -13.29 -6.00
C GLN A 150 4.67 -14.26 -7.15
N ILE A 151 5.95 -14.55 -7.39
CA ILE A 151 6.41 -15.35 -8.54
C ILE A 151 6.53 -16.85 -8.18
N GLY A 152 6.70 -17.15 -6.90
CA GLY A 152 6.63 -18.49 -6.30
C GLY A 152 7.96 -19.10 -5.87
N SER A 153 9.10 -18.72 -6.47
CA SER A 153 10.42 -19.20 -6.03
C SER A 153 11.54 -18.24 -6.42
N ILE A 154 12.67 -18.29 -5.71
CA ILE A 154 13.83 -17.45 -6.00
C ILE A 154 14.39 -17.72 -7.40
N GLU A 155 14.41 -18.98 -7.85
CA GLU A 155 14.91 -19.34 -9.19
C GLU A 155 14.05 -18.72 -10.29
N LYS A 156 12.73 -18.66 -10.08
CA LYS A 156 11.81 -18.00 -11.01
C LYS A 156 11.98 -16.48 -11.01
N VAL A 157 12.21 -15.87 -9.84
CA VAL A 157 12.51 -14.44 -9.71
C VAL A 157 13.78 -14.09 -10.47
N LEU A 158 14.87 -14.83 -10.23
CA LEU A 158 16.15 -14.62 -10.92
C LEU A 158 16.01 -14.79 -12.44
N LYS A 159 15.25 -15.80 -12.90
CA LYS A 159 14.96 -15.99 -14.32
C LYS A 159 14.12 -14.84 -14.90
N TYR A 160 13.14 -14.33 -14.17
CA TYR A 160 12.28 -13.23 -14.60
C TYR A 160 13.07 -11.92 -14.75
N TYR A 161 13.88 -11.58 -13.75
CA TYR A 161 14.73 -10.37 -13.76
C TYR A 161 16.06 -10.56 -14.51
N LYS A 162 16.30 -11.76 -15.07
CA LYS A 162 17.51 -12.13 -15.82
C LYS A 162 18.79 -11.92 -15.00
N LYS A 163 18.77 -12.41 -13.77
CA LYS A 163 19.90 -12.38 -12.83
C LYS A 163 20.57 -13.75 -12.77
N GLU A 164 21.89 -13.73 -12.65
CA GLU A 164 22.71 -14.94 -12.65
C GLU A 164 22.53 -15.73 -11.35
N ASP A 165 22.44 -15.00 -10.24
CA ASP A 165 22.37 -15.57 -8.89
C ASP A 165 21.72 -14.58 -7.90
N GLU A 166 21.41 -15.07 -6.70
CA GLU A 166 20.75 -14.28 -5.67
C GLU A 166 21.63 -13.13 -5.13
N GLN A 167 22.94 -13.35 -5.00
CA GLN A 167 23.86 -12.35 -4.47
C GLN A 167 23.95 -11.16 -5.43
N SER A 168 24.11 -11.41 -6.73
CA SER A 168 24.13 -10.32 -7.73
C SER A 168 22.83 -9.53 -7.77
N PHE A 169 21.67 -10.17 -7.55
CA PHE A 169 20.41 -9.46 -7.47
C PHE A 169 20.28 -8.62 -6.18
N ARG A 170 20.71 -9.15 -5.04
CA ARG A 170 20.73 -8.42 -3.76
C ARG A 170 21.62 -7.19 -3.83
N GLU A 171 22.79 -7.29 -4.47
CA GLU A 171 23.69 -6.15 -4.68
C GLU A 171 23.08 -5.05 -5.55
N GLU A 172 22.31 -5.41 -6.58
CA GLU A 172 21.58 -4.44 -7.40
C GLU A 172 20.45 -3.78 -6.59
N LEU A 173 19.65 -4.57 -5.86
CA LEU A 173 18.62 -4.04 -4.97
C LEU A 173 19.22 -3.10 -3.92
N PHE A 174 20.39 -3.44 -3.38
CA PHE A 174 21.11 -2.58 -2.44
C PHE A 174 21.45 -1.23 -3.09
N LYS A 175 22.04 -1.22 -4.29
CA LYS A 175 22.39 0.04 -4.99
C LYS A 175 21.15 0.89 -5.27
N ILE A 176 20.07 0.29 -5.76
CA ILE A 176 18.81 0.98 -6.04
C ILE A 176 18.21 1.57 -4.77
N ASN A 177 18.11 0.77 -3.70
CA ASN A 177 17.53 1.20 -2.43
C ASN A 177 18.41 2.25 -1.74
N LYS A 178 19.73 2.10 -1.78
CA LYS A 178 20.66 3.10 -1.24
C LYS A 178 20.47 4.45 -1.92
N LEU A 179 20.44 4.48 -3.26
CA LEU A 179 20.20 5.71 -4.03
C LEU A 179 18.85 6.33 -3.66
N ARG A 180 17.78 5.54 -3.64
CA ARG A 180 16.44 6.01 -3.29
C ARG A 180 16.40 6.60 -1.88
N MET A 181 16.95 5.90 -0.89
CA MET A 181 16.96 6.35 0.50
C MET A 181 17.83 7.60 0.72
N LEU A 182 18.97 7.71 0.03
CA LEU A 182 19.78 8.93 0.04
C LEU A 182 19.00 10.11 -0.55
N SER A 183 18.32 9.90 -1.68
CA SER A 183 17.49 10.92 -2.32
C SER A 183 16.33 11.36 -1.41
N GLU A 184 15.63 10.41 -0.79
CA GLU A 184 14.53 10.69 0.15
C GLU A 184 15.01 11.45 1.40
N LYS A 185 16.13 11.02 2.01
CA LYS A 185 16.67 11.70 3.19
C LYS A 185 17.17 13.09 2.88
N MET A 186 17.82 13.31 1.73
CA MET A 186 18.21 14.66 1.31
C MET A 186 17.00 15.56 1.09
N GLN A 187 15.95 15.08 0.41
CA GLN A 187 14.71 15.84 0.26
C GLN A 187 14.08 16.20 1.60
N GLN A 188 14.08 15.29 2.57
CA GLN A 188 13.59 15.54 3.93
C GLN A 188 14.46 16.57 4.66
N ASP A 189 15.78 16.47 4.54
CA ASP A 189 16.74 17.39 5.17
C ASP A 189 16.53 18.83 4.66
N ILE A 190 16.38 19.02 3.35
CA ILE A 190 16.11 20.32 2.71
C ILE A 190 14.87 21.00 3.31
N ILE A 191 13.85 20.22 3.68
CA ILE A 191 12.56 20.75 4.14
C ILE A 191 12.33 20.67 5.66
N ALA A 192 13.25 20.05 6.41
CA ALA A 192 13.04 19.71 7.82
C ALA A 192 12.76 20.94 8.70
N ASP A 193 13.51 22.02 8.48
CA ASP A 193 13.41 23.26 9.26
C ASP A 193 12.44 24.28 8.64
N ILE A 194 11.70 23.90 7.59
CA ILE A 194 10.77 24.80 6.93
C ILE A 194 9.45 24.83 7.71
N GLU A 195 9.27 25.92 8.44
CA GLU A 195 8.00 26.26 9.08
C GLU A 195 7.27 27.37 8.31
N ILE A 196 5.95 27.44 8.47
CA ILE A 196 5.11 28.50 7.89
C ILE A 196 4.48 29.35 9.00
N THR A 197 4.67 30.67 8.92
CA THR A 197 4.08 31.62 9.88
C THR A 197 2.67 32.04 9.46
N PRO A 198 1.79 32.44 10.40
CA PRO A 198 0.43 32.89 10.05
C PRO A 198 0.37 34.06 9.05
N GLU A 199 1.38 34.94 9.07
CA GLU A 199 1.47 36.05 8.11
C GLU A 199 1.85 35.55 6.71
N GLU A 200 2.75 34.57 6.60
CA GLU A 200 3.04 33.94 5.31
C GLU A 200 1.83 33.19 4.74
N VAL A 201 1.05 32.51 5.59
CA VAL A 201 -0.22 31.87 5.18
C VAL A 201 -1.20 32.91 4.62
N ARG A 202 -1.32 34.07 5.30
CA ARG A 202 -2.15 35.19 4.83
C ARG A 202 -1.66 35.73 3.49
N GLN A 203 -0.35 35.95 3.35
CA GLN A 203 0.24 36.45 2.10
C GLN A 203 0.07 35.46 0.95
N PHE A 204 0.26 34.17 1.21
CA PHE A 204 -0.01 33.10 0.25
C PHE A 204 -1.47 33.18 -0.24
N PHE A 205 -2.44 33.18 0.67
CA PHE A 205 -3.86 33.21 0.32
C PHE A 205 -4.26 34.48 -0.43
N ASN A 206 -3.72 35.64 -0.04
CA ASN A 206 -4.02 36.92 -0.69
C ASN A 206 -3.40 37.05 -2.09
N LYS A 207 -2.35 36.29 -2.40
CA LYS A 207 -1.76 36.23 -3.75
C LYS A 207 -2.63 35.46 -4.74
N ILE A 208 -3.55 34.62 -4.25
CA ILE A 208 -4.45 33.82 -5.07
C ILE A 208 -5.61 34.70 -5.57
N PRO A 209 -5.75 34.93 -6.89
CA PRO A 209 -6.93 35.59 -7.43
C PRO A 209 -8.21 34.88 -6.98
N GLU A 210 -9.27 35.64 -6.67
CA GLU A 210 -10.49 35.06 -6.09
C GLU A 210 -11.13 33.97 -6.97
N ASP A 211 -11.03 34.11 -8.29
CA ASP A 211 -11.55 33.17 -9.28
C ASP A 211 -10.65 31.94 -9.52
N GLU A 212 -9.43 31.98 -8.98
CA GLU A 212 -8.45 30.88 -9.00
C GLU A 212 -8.34 30.16 -7.66
N ARG A 213 -9.00 30.66 -6.61
CA ARG A 213 -8.97 30.03 -5.28
C ARG A 213 -9.42 28.57 -5.35
N PRO A 214 -8.75 27.66 -4.61
CA PRO A 214 -9.10 26.25 -4.63
C PRO A 214 -10.53 26.07 -4.12
N VAL A 215 -11.23 25.10 -4.71
CA VAL A 215 -12.55 24.66 -4.25
C VAL A 215 -12.32 23.43 -3.39
N PHE A 216 -12.77 23.50 -2.14
CA PHE A 216 -12.79 22.33 -1.27
C PHE A 216 -14.09 21.57 -1.52
N GLY A 217 -13.96 20.28 -1.81
CA GLY A 217 -15.08 19.38 -1.99
C GLY A 217 -15.90 19.25 -0.72
N ALA A 218 -17.12 18.72 -0.85
CA ALA A 218 -17.95 18.47 0.31
C ALA A 218 -17.29 17.45 1.25
N GLU A 219 -17.38 17.70 2.56
CA GLU A 219 -16.80 16.86 3.60
C GLU A 219 -17.85 16.45 4.63
N LEU A 220 -17.69 15.26 5.19
CA LEU A 220 -18.52 14.74 6.29
C LEU A 220 -17.67 14.40 7.50
N GLU A 221 -18.24 14.66 8.68
CA GLU A 221 -17.84 14.01 9.91
C GLU A 221 -18.88 12.93 10.23
N ILE A 222 -18.40 11.73 10.51
CA ILE A 222 -19.23 10.53 10.69
C ILE A 222 -18.89 9.93 12.04
N ALA A 223 -19.91 9.63 12.82
CA ALA A 223 -19.77 8.88 14.06
C ALA A 223 -20.49 7.53 13.95
N GLN A 224 -19.99 6.51 14.66
CA GLN A 224 -20.56 5.19 14.69
C GLN A 224 -20.72 4.62 16.09
N ILE A 225 -21.71 3.74 16.25
CA ILE A 225 -21.87 2.87 17.42
C ILE A 225 -21.96 1.45 16.89
N VAL A 226 -21.14 0.57 17.46
CA VAL A 226 -20.97 -0.81 17.01
C VAL A 226 -21.46 -1.76 18.09
N LYS A 227 -22.17 -2.81 17.67
CA LYS A 227 -22.50 -3.97 18.50
C LYS A 227 -21.97 -5.24 17.85
N ALA A 228 -21.12 -5.93 18.59
CA ALA A 228 -20.54 -7.20 18.15
C ALA A 228 -21.37 -8.36 18.74
N PRO A 229 -22.17 -9.06 17.92
CA PRO A 229 -22.88 -10.26 18.37
C PRO A 229 -21.86 -11.30 18.85
N LYS A 230 -22.14 -11.90 20.01
CA LYS A 230 -21.22 -12.87 20.64
C LYS A 230 -21.76 -14.29 20.42
N PRO A 231 -20.89 -15.26 20.11
CA PRO A 231 -21.30 -16.65 20.06
C PRO A 231 -21.64 -17.16 21.47
N THR A 232 -22.54 -18.12 21.55
CA THR A 232 -22.87 -18.80 22.81
C THR A 232 -21.69 -19.62 23.29
N GLU A 233 -21.59 -19.86 24.60
CA GLU A 233 -20.56 -20.74 25.16
C GLU A 233 -20.65 -22.17 24.59
N ALA A 234 -21.84 -22.63 24.23
CA ALA A 234 -22.03 -23.92 23.57
C ALA A 234 -21.40 -23.98 22.16
N GLU A 235 -21.56 -22.92 21.35
CA GLU A 235 -20.93 -22.85 20.02
C GLU A 235 -19.41 -22.67 20.12
N LYS A 236 -18.91 -21.91 21.10
CA LYS A 236 -17.47 -21.85 21.40
C LYS A 236 -16.91 -23.22 21.75
N GLN A 237 -17.57 -23.93 22.67
CA GLN A 237 -17.14 -25.26 23.09
C GLN A 237 -17.15 -26.25 21.93
N LYS A 238 -18.16 -26.21 21.06
CA LYS A 238 -18.24 -27.04 19.84
C LYS A 238 -17.04 -26.82 18.91
N VAL A 239 -16.58 -25.58 18.75
CA VAL A 239 -15.36 -25.28 17.99
C VAL A 239 -14.11 -25.81 18.69
N ILE A 240 -13.97 -25.59 19.99
CA ILE A 240 -12.85 -26.10 20.79
C ILE A 240 -12.77 -27.63 20.71
N ASP A 241 -13.90 -28.32 20.90
CA ASP A 241 -14.00 -29.77 20.81
C ASP A 241 -13.61 -30.26 19.41
N LYS A 242 -14.02 -29.52 18.36
CA LYS A 242 -13.67 -29.87 16.99
C LYS A 242 -12.16 -29.69 16.72
N LEU A 243 -11.56 -28.62 17.22
CA LEU A 243 -10.12 -28.38 17.11
C LEU A 243 -9.33 -29.42 17.90
N ASN A 244 -9.77 -29.80 19.10
CA ASN A 244 -9.19 -30.90 19.88
C ASN A 244 -9.28 -32.23 19.15
N GLN A 245 -10.41 -32.51 18.49
CA GLN A 245 -10.54 -33.71 17.63
C GLN A 245 -9.54 -33.68 16.47
N ILE A 246 -9.38 -32.54 15.80
CA ILE A 246 -8.42 -32.40 14.69
C ILE A 246 -7.00 -32.58 15.20
N LYS A 247 -6.66 -32.01 16.36
CA LYS A 247 -5.37 -32.21 17.01
C LYS A 247 -5.10 -33.70 17.28
N ALA A 248 -6.02 -34.39 17.94
CA ALA A 248 -5.90 -35.83 18.23
C ALA A 248 -5.78 -36.67 16.93
N ASP A 249 -6.51 -36.33 15.88
CA ASP A 249 -6.37 -37.00 14.59
C ASP A 249 -4.96 -36.82 13.98
N VAL A 250 -4.34 -35.65 14.17
CA VAL A 250 -2.99 -35.37 13.66
C VAL A 250 -1.92 -36.06 14.51
N GLU A 251 -2.07 -36.07 15.84
CA GLU A 251 -1.09 -36.64 16.76
C GLU A 251 -1.17 -38.16 16.87
N ASP A 252 -2.38 -38.73 16.92
CA ASP A 252 -2.59 -40.15 17.23
C ASP A 252 -2.90 -41.01 15.98
N ASN A 253 -3.45 -40.40 14.92
CA ASN A 253 -3.96 -41.13 13.74
C ASN A 253 -3.19 -40.81 12.44
N ASP A 254 -2.01 -40.19 12.53
CA ASP A 254 -1.16 -39.77 11.39
C ASP A 254 -1.92 -38.96 10.32
N ALA A 255 -2.98 -38.25 10.69
CA ALA A 255 -3.74 -37.46 9.74
C ALA A 255 -2.93 -36.24 9.29
N SER A 256 -2.93 -35.96 7.98
CA SER A 256 -2.23 -34.81 7.44
C SER A 256 -2.87 -33.49 7.89
N PHE A 257 -2.14 -32.66 8.64
CA PHE A 257 -2.59 -31.34 9.08
C PHE A 257 -2.98 -30.45 7.90
N SER A 258 -2.23 -30.49 6.80
CA SER A 258 -2.52 -29.68 5.61
C SER A 258 -3.88 -30.02 4.98
N VAL A 259 -4.25 -31.31 4.96
CA VAL A 259 -5.56 -31.76 4.50
C VAL A 259 -6.68 -31.27 5.43
N LYS A 260 -6.47 -31.39 6.75
CA LYS A 260 -7.43 -30.86 7.74
C LYS A 260 -7.60 -29.35 7.59
N ALA A 261 -6.52 -28.61 7.35
CA ALA A 261 -6.57 -27.17 7.13
C ALA A 261 -7.35 -26.81 5.85
N ILE A 262 -7.15 -27.52 4.74
CA ILE A 262 -7.93 -27.31 3.51
C ILE A 262 -9.43 -27.54 3.76
N LEU A 263 -9.78 -28.58 4.52
CA LEU A 263 -11.17 -28.98 4.75
C LEU A 263 -11.89 -28.05 5.75
N TYR A 264 -11.23 -27.71 6.85
CA TYR A 264 -11.89 -27.10 8.02
C TYR A 264 -11.49 -25.66 8.30
N SER A 265 -10.32 -25.20 7.85
CA SER A 265 -9.89 -23.84 8.14
C SER A 265 -10.81 -22.81 7.48
N GLN A 266 -11.07 -21.73 8.20
CA GLN A 266 -11.81 -20.57 7.74
C GLN A 266 -10.88 -19.38 7.46
N ASP A 267 -9.56 -19.54 7.61
CA ASP A 267 -8.60 -18.50 7.23
C ASP A 267 -8.49 -18.37 5.69
N PRO A 268 -8.93 -17.25 5.08
CA PRO A 268 -8.85 -17.08 3.64
C PRO A 268 -7.41 -17.02 3.12
N GLY A 269 -6.44 -16.60 3.94
CA GLY A 269 -5.06 -16.36 3.50
C GLY A 269 -4.21 -17.62 3.31
N SER A 270 -4.48 -18.68 4.09
CA SER A 270 -3.66 -19.90 4.08
C SER A 270 -4.43 -21.19 3.80
N LYS A 271 -5.77 -21.19 3.88
CA LYS A 271 -6.59 -22.41 3.72
C LYS A 271 -6.23 -23.18 2.44
N SER A 272 -6.13 -22.49 1.30
CA SER A 272 -5.80 -23.09 0.00
C SER A 272 -4.38 -23.69 -0.06
N LYS A 273 -3.48 -23.22 0.81
CA LYS A 273 -2.09 -23.71 0.97
C LYS A 273 -1.96 -24.73 2.11
N GLY A 274 -3.09 -25.25 2.61
CA GLY A 274 -3.11 -26.17 3.74
C GLY A 274 -2.66 -25.54 5.05
N GLY A 275 -3.06 -24.29 5.29
CA GLY A 275 -2.78 -23.58 6.55
C GLY A 275 -1.39 -22.95 6.63
N PHE A 276 -0.57 -23.07 5.59
CA PHE A 276 0.85 -22.72 5.61
C PHE A 276 1.11 -21.21 5.70
N TYR A 277 1.94 -20.83 6.67
CA TYR A 277 2.60 -19.53 6.75
C TYR A 277 4.07 -19.70 7.11
N SER A 278 4.89 -18.76 6.64
CA SER A 278 6.25 -18.57 7.12
C SER A 278 6.32 -17.21 7.81
N ILE A 279 6.65 -17.21 9.10
CA ILE A 279 6.56 -16.02 9.95
C ILE A 279 7.86 -15.73 10.70
N THR A 280 8.07 -14.47 11.04
CA THR A 280 9.11 -13.98 11.95
C THR A 280 8.45 -13.17 13.07
N LYS A 281 9.24 -12.72 14.06
CA LYS A 281 8.70 -11.88 15.15
C LYS A 281 8.13 -10.55 14.66
N ASP A 282 8.65 -10.05 13.54
CA ASP A 282 8.27 -8.79 12.92
C ASP A 282 7.07 -8.92 11.98
N THR A 283 6.61 -10.14 11.70
CA THR A 283 5.38 -10.36 10.94
C THR A 283 4.19 -9.71 11.66
N GLY A 284 3.36 -8.97 10.92
CA GLY A 284 2.20 -8.21 11.40
C GLY A 284 0.99 -9.08 11.79
N PHE A 285 1.21 -10.17 12.53
CA PHE A 285 0.17 -11.08 13.00
C PHE A 285 -0.28 -10.73 14.43
N ASP A 286 -1.45 -11.25 14.80
CA ASP A 286 -1.99 -11.14 16.16
C ASP A 286 -0.95 -11.58 17.20
N LYS A 287 -0.86 -10.83 18.30
CA LYS A 287 0.16 -11.06 19.33
C LYS A 287 0.00 -12.44 19.96
N THR A 288 -1.22 -12.84 20.30
CA THR A 288 -1.50 -14.14 20.93
C THR A 288 -1.13 -15.28 19.98
N PHE A 289 -1.44 -15.13 18.69
CA PHE A 289 -1.02 -16.09 17.67
C PHE A 289 0.51 -16.26 17.62
N LYS A 290 1.26 -15.16 17.61
CA LYS A 290 2.73 -15.21 17.63
C LYS A 290 3.27 -15.81 18.92
N ASP A 291 2.74 -15.41 20.08
CA ASP A 291 3.20 -15.92 21.37
C ASP A 291 3.03 -17.45 21.46
N VAL A 292 1.92 -17.99 20.96
CA VAL A 292 1.73 -19.45 20.87
C VAL A 292 2.67 -20.06 19.83
N ALA A 293 2.72 -19.54 18.60
CA ALA A 293 3.58 -20.08 17.54
C ALA A 293 5.06 -20.23 17.96
N PHE A 294 5.62 -19.19 18.59
CA PHE A 294 7.01 -19.17 19.03
C PHE A 294 7.28 -19.95 20.33
N SER A 295 6.23 -20.44 20.99
CA SER A 295 6.36 -21.30 22.19
C SER A 295 6.47 -22.79 21.85
N LEU A 296 6.03 -23.19 20.65
CA LEU A 296 5.98 -24.58 20.19
C LEU A 296 7.33 -25.06 19.64
N ARG A 297 7.54 -26.37 19.69
CA ARG A 297 8.69 -27.05 19.08
C ARG A 297 8.36 -27.58 17.69
N GLU A 298 9.39 -27.88 16.91
CA GLU A 298 9.23 -28.53 15.60
C GLU A 298 8.48 -29.86 15.74
N GLY A 299 7.43 -30.06 14.93
CA GLY A 299 6.53 -31.21 14.99
C GLY A 299 5.42 -31.13 16.04
N GLU A 300 5.34 -30.06 16.83
CA GLU A 300 4.32 -29.91 17.89
C GLU A 300 3.03 -29.27 17.37
N VAL A 301 1.88 -29.73 17.88
CA VAL A 301 0.56 -29.12 17.66
C VAL A 301 0.09 -28.41 18.94
N SER A 302 -0.28 -27.13 18.83
CA SER A 302 -0.78 -26.35 19.96
C SER A 302 -2.12 -26.85 20.49
N GLU A 303 -2.41 -26.56 21.75
CA GLU A 303 -3.79 -26.55 22.23
C GLU A 303 -4.61 -25.48 21.49
N PRO A 304 -5.95 -25.62 21.40
CA PRO A 304 -6.82 -24.57 20.88
C PRO A 304 -6.70 -23.28 21.69
N PHE A 305 -6.51 -22.15 21.02
CA PHE A 305 -6.41 -20.83 21.65
C PHE A 305 -7.20 -19.77 20.90
N GLU A 306 -7.65 -18.73 21.59
CA GLU A 306 -8.51 -17.67 21.05
C GLU A 306 -7.72 -16.43 20.60
N THR A 307 -8.16 -15.83 19.50
CA THR A 307 -7.71 -14.51 19.01
C THR A 307 -8.94 -13.70 18.60
N ILE A 308 -8.74 -12.46 18.15
CA ILE A 308 -9.82 -11.61 17.59
C ILE A 308 -10.51 -12.23 16.35
N PHE A 309 -9.87 -13.19 15.67
CA PHE A 309 -10.41 -13.84 14.48
C PHE A 309 -11.18 -15.12 14.79
N GLY A 310 -11.05 -15.69 15.99
CA GLY A 310 -11.63 -16.99 16.35
C GLY A 310 -10.63 -17.89 17.07
N TYR A 311 -10.88 -19.20 17.04
CA TYR A 311 -10.04 -20.21 17.66
C TYR A 311 -9.06 -20.83 16.66
N HIS A 312 -7.85 -21.08 17.14
CA HIS A 312 -6.74 -21.55 16.33
C HIS A 312 -6.10 -22.79 16.93
N ILE A 313 -5.57 -23.64 16.06
CA ILE A 313 -4.49 -24.58 16.38
C ILE A 313 -3.34 -24.36 15.39
N ILE A 314 -2.11 -24.50 15.89
CA ILE A 314 -0.88 -24.33 15.10
C ILE A 314 -0.10 -25.64 15.11
N TYR A 315 0.49 -25.99 13.98
CA TYR A 315 1.48 -27.05 13.83
C TYR A 315 2.79 -26.46 13.28
N ILE A 316 3.92 -26.71 13.94
CA ILE A 316 5.23 -26.22 13.47
C ILE A 316 5.85 -27.25 12.53
N GLU A 317 6.06 -26.89 11.27
CA GLU A 317 6.75 -27.74 10.30
C GLU A 317 8.27 -27.66 10.46
N LYS A 318 8.80 -26.44 10.63
CA LYS A 318 10.25 -26.23 10.68
C LYS A 318 10.63 -24.94 11.39
N ILE A 319 11.70 -24.99 12.17
CA ILE A 319 12.30 -23.81 12.81
C ILE A 319 13.63 -23.48 12.13
N ARG A 320 13.75 -22.27 11.56
CA ARG A 320 14.93 -21.79 10.83
C ARG A 320 15.46 -20.49 11.45
N GLY A 321 16.21 -20.61 12.55
CA GLY A 321 16.75 -19.46 13.26
C GLY A 321 15.64 -18.60 13.87
N GLN A 322 15.34 -17.46 13.25
CA GLN A 322 14.25 -16.55 13.68
C GLN A 322 12.94 -16.73 12.87
N GLU A 323 12.97 -17.56 11.82
CA GLU A 323 11.85 -17.86 10.93
C GLU A 323 11.18 -19.17 11.34
N LEU A 324 9.84 -19.18 11.34
CA LEU A 324 9.01 -20.34 11.64
C LEU A 324 8.14 -20.67 10.42
N ASP A 325 8.31 -21.88 9.90
CA ASP A 325 7.36 -22.47 8.96
C ASP A 325 6.30 -23.23 9.75
N LEU A 326 5.06 -22.80 9.64
CA LEU A 326 3.95 -23.36 10.39
C LEU A 326 2.75 -23.58 9.51
N ARG A 327 1.85 -24.44 9.98
CA ARG A 327 0.48 -24.53 9.49
C ARG A 327 -0.46 -24.14 10.61
N HIS A 328 -1.60 -23.56 10.29
CA HIS A 328 -2.65 -23.33 11.26
C HIS A 328 -4.04 -23.62 10.69
N ILE A 329 -4.98 -23.81 11.60
CA ILE A 329 -6.41 -23.95 11.31
C ILE A 329 -7.15 -22.92 12.14
N LEU A 330 -7.85 -22.00 11.46
CA LEU A 330 -8.76 -21.06 12.09
C LEU A 330 -10.18 -21.62 12.02
N MET A 331 -10.87 -21.66 13.15
CA MET A 331 -12.31 -21.94 13.21
C MET A 331 -13.01 -20.89 14.06
N GLN A 332 -14.11 -20.38 13.53
CA GLN A 332 -14.95 -19.38 14.17
C GLN A 332 -16.20 -20.05 14.71
N PRO A 333 -16.60 -19.71 15.95
CA PRO A 333 -17.91 -20.10 16.46
C PRO A 333 -19.01 -19.52 15.59
N GLU A 334 -20.03 -20.32 15.30
CA GLU A 334 -21.20 -19.83 14.58
C GLU A 334 -21.96 -18.82 15.47
N ILE A 335 -22.30 -17.68 14.87
CA ILE A 335 -23.16 -16.69 15.51
C ILE A 335 -24.60 -17.06 15.20
N SER A 336 -25.38 -17.36 16.23
CA SER A 336 -26.78 -17.73 16.03
C SER A 336 -27.60 -16.55 15.51
N GLN A 337 -28.66 -16.84 14.76
CA GLN A 337 -29.55 -15.80 14.25
C GLN A 337 -30.16 -14.98 15.40
N GLU A 338 -30.41 -15.60 16.55
CA GLU A 338 -30.92 -14.92 17.74
C GLU A 338 -29.93 -13.88 18.28
N ALA A 339 -28.63 -14.18 18.29
CA ALA A 339 -27.59 -13.24 18.72
C ALA A 339 -27.44 -12.07 17.73
N LEU A 340 -27.55 -12.33 16.43
CA LEU A 340 -27.60 -11.29 15.39
C LEU A 340 -28.83 -10.39 15.58
N ASP A 341 -30.00 -10.97 15.80
CA ASP A 341 -31.25 -10.24 16.01
C ASP A 341 -31.22 -9.44 17.32
N GLU A 342 -30.58 -9.96 18.37
CA GLU A 342 -30.38 -9.24 19.63
C GLU A 342 -29.48 -8.02 19.45
N ALA A 343 -28.30 -8.17 18.82
CA ALA A 343 -27.40 -7.05 18.54
C ALA A 343 -28.10 -5.95 17.70
N LYS A 344 -28.90 -6.37 16.72
CA LYS A 344 -29.73 -5.46 15.92
C LYS A 344 -30.79 -4.75 16.76
N ARG A 345 -31.55 -5.47 17.59
CA ARG A 345 -32.57 -4.90 18.50
C ARG A 345 -31.96 -3.94 19.52
N GLU A 346 -30.76 -4.24 20.02
CA GLU A 346 -30.03 -3.35 20.92
C GLU A 346 -29.71 -2.03 20.22
N LEU A 347 -29.16 -2.07 19.00
CA LEU A 347 -28.88 -0.85 18.24
C LEU A 347 -30.14 -0.08 17.87
N ASP A 348 -31.24 -0.76 17.52
CA ASP A 348 -32.53 -0.11 17.28
C ASP A 348 -33.03 0.62 18.55
N THR A 349 -32.85 0.01 19.71
CA THR A 349 -33.20 0.61 21.01
C THR A 349 -32.30 1.80 21.32
N ILE A 350 -30.97 1.68 21.13
CA ILE A 350 -30.01 2.76 21.32
C ILE A 350 -30.36 3.93 20.40
N ARG A 351 -30.59 3.66 19.11
CA ARG A 351 -31.00 4.65 18.12
C ARG A 351 -32.26 5.39 18.56
N LYS A 352 -33.29 4.65 19.01
CA LYS A 352 -34.54 5.26 19.51
C LYS A 352 -34.29 6.16 20.71
N LYS A 353 -33.51 5.72 21.70
CA LYS A 353 -33.17 6.52 22.88
C LYS A 353 -32.41 7.80 22.52
N ILE A 354 -31.53 7.75 21.52
CA ILE A 354 -30.85 8.95 21.01
C ILE A 354 -31.85 9.91 20.35
N MET A 355 -32.78 9.39 19.55
CA MET A 355 -33.82 10.19 18.89
C MET A 355 -34.81 10.81 19.89
N ASP A 356 -35.12 10.10 20.98
CA ASP A 356 -35.99 10.55 22.06
C ASP A 356 -35.26 11.53 23.01
N GLY A 357 -33.96 11.75 22.83
CA GLY A 357 -33.14 12.69 23.59
C GLY A 357 -32.68 12.18 24.96
N GLU A 358 -32.81 10.89 25.24
CA GLU A 358 -32.32 10.27 26.49
C GLU A 358 -30.79 10.26 26.57
N PHE A 359 -30.13 10.16 25.42
CA PHE A 359 -28.66 10.20 25.29
C PHE A 359 -28.26 11.01 24.06
N THR A 360 -27.13 11.71 24.15
CA THR A 360 -26.42 12.14 22.94
C THR A 360 -25.79 10.93 22.24
N PHE A 361 -25.47 11.07 20.95
CA PHE A 361 -24.78 10.01 20.22
C PHE A 361 -23.42 9.66 20.86
N ALA A 362 -22.68 10.67 21.33
CA ALA A 362 -21.39 10.50 21.98
C ALA A 362 -21.50 9.73 23.31
N GLU A 363 -22.49 10.06 24.15
CA GLU A 363 -22.76 9.31 25.39
C GLU A 363 -23.18 7.87 25.10
N ALA A 364 -24.02 7.67 24.08
CA ALA A 364 -24.42 6.33 23.69
C ALA A 364 -23.23 5.51 23.15
N ALA A 365 -22.32 6.13 22.40
CA ALA A 365 -21.09 5.49 21.95
C ALA A 365 -20.23 5.07 23.14
N LEU A 366 -19.97 5.98 24.08
CA LEU A 366 -19.14 5.72 25.25
C LEU A 366 -19.69 4.56 26.11
N ASN A 367 -21.01 4.52 26.32
CA ASN A 367 -21.65 3.58 27.23
C ASN A 367 -22.01 2.23 26.58
N PHE A 368 -22.33 2.21 25.29
CA PHE A 368 -22.93 1.04 24.64
C PHE A 368 -22.14 0.50 23.45
N SER A 369 -21.20 1.24 22.86
CA SER A 369 -20.41 0.74 21.74
C SER A 369 -19.38 -0.29 22.20
N ASP A 370 -19.30 -1.39 21.47
CA ASP A 370 -18.27 -2.42 21.67
C ASP A 370 -16.92 -2.04 21.04
N GLU A 371 -16.90 -1.01 20.17
CA GLU A 371 -15.68 -0.56 19.47
C GLU A 371 -14.87 0.40 20.35
N LYS A 372 -13.69 -0.04 20.78
CA LYS A 372 -12.84 0.69 21.73
C LYS A 372 -12.16 1.91 21.10
N GLU A 373 -11.88 1.82 19.81
CA GLU A 373 -11.12 2.78 19.01
C GLU A 373 -11.85 4.12 18.91
N THR A 374 -13.19 4.09 18.80
CA THR A 374 -14.00 5.28 18.55
C THR A 374 -14.87 5.67 19.74
N LYS A 375 -15.25 4.74 20.63
CA LYS A 375 -16.22 5.03 21.70
C LYS A 375 -15.80 6.13 22.67
N PHE A 376 -14.50 6.29 22.92
CA PHE A 376 -13.97 7.34 23.81
C PHE A 376 -13.93 8.71 23.13
N ASP A 377 -14.07 8.77 21.81
CA ASP A 377 -14.16 9.99 20.99
C ASP A 377 -15.60 10.21 20.48
N GLY A 378 -16.59 9.75 21.25
CA GLY A 378 -18.01 9.88 20.90
C GLY A 378 -18.44 9.08 19.66
N GLY A 379 -17.67 8.07 19.28
CA GLY A 379 -17.89 7.26 18.09
C GLY A 379 -17.32 7.88 16.81
N LEU A 380 -16.61 9.00 16.89
CA LEU A 380 -16.11 9.74 15.71
C LEU A 380 -15.11 8.91 14.91
N LEU A 381 -15.35 8.81 13.60
CA LEU A 381 -14.43 8.16 12.68
C LEU A 381 -13.24 9.05 12.36
N ARG A 382 -12.07 8.43 12.24
CA ARG A 382 -10.84 9.09 11.81
C ARG A 382 -10.48 8.63 10.40
N ASN A 383 -10.16 9.58 9.54
CA ASN A 383 -9.73 9.31 8.19
C ASN A 383 -8.38 8.59 8.23
N PRO A 384 -8.23 7.39 7.64
CA PRO A 384 -7.02 6.60 7.75
C PRO A 384 -5.81 7.21 7.02
N LYS A 385 -6.02 8.23 6.16
CA LYS A 385 -4.95 8.89 5.40
C LYS A 385 -4.29 10.03 6.17
N ASP A 386 -5.09 10.84 6.86
CA ASP A 386 -4.65 12.08 7.50
C ASP A 386 -5.01 12.18 9.00
N PHE A 387 -5.68 11.16 9.55
CA PHE A 387 -6.16 11.08 10.93
C PHE A 387 -7.13 12.20 11.35
N SER A 388 -7.60 13.01 10.41
CA SER A 388 -8.63 14.02 10.67
C SER A 388 -10.00 13.37 10.86
N SER A 389 -10.97 14.11 11.38
CA SER A 389 -12.37 13.67 11.48
C SER A 389 -13.17 13.84 10.18
N ARG A 390 -12.57 14.49 9.17
CA ARG A 390 -13.26 14.91 7.96
C ARG A 390 -12.98 13.97 6.80
N PHE A 391 -14.04 13.63 6.08
CA PHE A 391 -13.98 12.77 4.92
C PHE A 391 -14.54 13.50 3.70
N GLU A 392 -13.68 13.79 2.72
CA GLU A 392 -14.12 14.32 1.43
C GLU A 392 -14.93 13.27 0.66
N LEU A 393 -16.15 13.60 0.22
CA LEU A 393 -17.08 12.65 -0.40
C LEU A 393 -16.47 11.90 -1.60
N THR A 394 -15.63 12.57 -2.38
CA THR A 394 -15.02 12.03 -3.61
C THR A 394 -13.86 11.08 -3.34
N LYS A 395 -13.26 11.14 -2.14
CA LYS A 395 -12.08 10.35 -1.74
C LYS A 395 -12.40 9.32 -0.65
N MET A 396 -13.65 9.27 -0.21
CA MET A 396 -14.14 8.34 0.81
C MET A 396 -14.18 6.90 0.27
N ASP A 397 -13.99 5.92 1.17
CA ASP A 397 -14.19 4.52 0.85
C ASP A 397 -15.60 4.28 0.23
N PRO A 398 -15.73 3.53 -0.88
CA PRO A 398 -17.02 3.33 -1.54
C PRO A 398 -18.10 2.69 -0.66
N THR A 399 -17.71 1.79 0.25
CA THR A 399 -18.66 1.13 1.16
C THR A 399 -19.20 2.13 2.16
N LEU A 400 -18.32 2.89 2.80
CA LEU A 400 -18.71 3.96 3.73
C LEU A 400 -19.56 5.03 3.03
N TYR A 401 -19.14 5.48 1.83
CA TYR A 401 -19.88 6.46 1.04
C TYR A 401 -21.32 6.01 0.77
N ASN A 402 -21.52 4.76 0.35
CA ASN A 402 -22.86 4.24 0.08
C ASN A 402 -23.73 4.15 1.33
N GLN A 403 -23.13 3.92 2.51
CA GLN A 403 -23.84 3.88 3.78
C GLN A 403 -24.30 5.28 4.25
N VAL A 404 -23.54 6.34 3.95
CA VAL A 404 -23.80 7.69 4.49
C VAL A 404 -24.36 8.69 3.48
N ARG A 405 -24.24 8.46 2.16
CA ARG A 405 -24.64 9.43 1.11
C ARG A 405 -26.08 9.94 1.20
N ASN A 406 -26.98 9.12 1.72
CA ASN A 406 -28.41 9.42 1.83
C ASN A 406 -28.82 9.90 3.24
N LEU A 407 -27.91 9.88 4.21
CA LEU A 407 -28.17 10.35 5.57
C LEU A 407 -28.15 11.88 5.58
N LYS A 408 -29.22 12.48 6.11
CA LYS A 408 -29.27 13.91 6.40
C LYS A 408 -28.45 14.23 7.63
N ASP A 409 -28.22 15.52 7.85
CA ASP A 409 -27.50 16.00 9.02
C ASP A 409 -28.22 15.60 10.30
N ASN A 410 -27.46 15.08 11.27
CA ASN A 410 -27.96 14.49 12.51
C ASN A 410 -28.87 13.26 12.36
N GLU A 411 -29.11 12.76 11.15
CA GLU A 411 -29.84 11.52 10.93
C GLU A 411 -28.98 10.33 11.34
N ILE A 412 -29.62 9.36 11.99
CA ILE A 412 -29.00 8.10 12.41
C ILE A 412 -29.53 6.99 11.51
N SER A 413 -28.61 6.26 10.88
CA SER A 413 -28.93 5.10 10.05
C SER A 413 -29.67 4.03 10.86
N TYR A 414 -30.36 3.14 10.15
CA TYR A 414 -30.75 1.86 10.76
C TYR A 414 -29.50 0.99 11.00
N PRO A 415 -29.59 -0.05 11.85
CA PRO A 415 -28.50 -0.99 12.04
C PRO A 415 -28.11 -1.66 10.72
N ILE A 416 -26.83 -1.55 10.36
CA ILE A 416 -26.22 -2.12 9.17
C ILE A 416 -25.33 -3.27 9.62
N LEU A 417 -25.48 -4.44 8.98
CA LEU A 417 -24.55 -5.56 9.17
C LEU A 417 -23.27 -5.28 8.37
N GLU A 418 -22.13 -5.41 9.04
CA GLU A 418 -20.80 -5.30 8.46
C GLU A 418 -20.04 -6.60 8.71
N GLU A 419 -19.67 -7.27 7.62
CA GLU A 419 -18.78 -8.44 7.64
C GLU A 419 -17.33 -7.94 7.75
N ASP A 420 -16.47 -8.63 8.51
CA ASP A 420 -15.04 -8.33 8.52
C ASP A 420 -14.41 -8.97 7.28
N PRO A 421 -13.82 -8.17 6.36
CA PRO A 421 -13.22 -8.68 5.13
C PRO A 421 -12.07 -9.69 5.35
N ARG A 422 -11.48 -9.72 6.55
CA ARG A 422 -10.41 -10.65 6.93
C ARG A 422 -10.95 -11.93 7.57
N GLY A 423 -12.27 -12.15 7.54
CA GLY A 423 -12.91 -13.28 8.17
C GLY A 423 -12.96 -13.15 9.68
N GLY A 424 -13.09 -11.94 10.23
CA GLY A 424 -13.43 -11.71 11.65
C GLY A 424 -14.94 -11.81 11.92
N ALA A 425 -15.36 -11.68 13.18
CA ALA A 425 -16.78 -11.71 13.53
C ALA A 425 -17.54 -10.54 12.90
N SER A 426 -18.70 -10.85 12.28
CA SER A 426 -19.59 -9.81 11.75
C SER A 426 -20.12 -8.94 12.88
N LYS A 427 -20.30 -7.65 12.61
CA LYS A 427 -20.78 -6.66 13.59
C LYS A 427 -21.94 -5.87 13.02
N TYR A 428 -22.84 -5.42 13.88
CA TYR A 428 -23.81 -4.40 13.49
C TYR A 428 -23.30 -3.01 13.87
N LYS A 429 -23.63 -2.01 13.06
CA LYS A 429 -23.35 -0.62 13.38
C LYS A 429 -24.48 0.31 12.98
N ILE A 430 -24.60 1.42 13.71
CA ILE A 430 -25.38 2.59 13.30
C ILE A 430 -24.43 3.74 13.05
N LEU A 431 -24.73 4.55 12.04
CA LEU A 431 -23.94 5.70 11.63
C LEU A 431 -24.74 6.98 11.81
N LYS A 432 -24.05 8.06 12.17
CA LYS A 432 -24.61 9.41 12.22
C LYS A 432 -23.68 10.37 11.47
N VAL A 433 -24.25 11.18 10.59
CA VAL A 433 -23.55 12.36 10.05
C VAL A 433 -23.62 13.45 11.12
N THR A 434 -22.49 13.68 11.80
CA THR A 434 -22.42 14.67 12.88
C THR A 434 -22.34 16.08 12.33
N ASN A 435 -21.53 16.28 11.28
CA ASN A 435 -21.40 17.55 10.58
C ASN A 435 -21.26 17.31 9.06
N ARG A 436 -21.78 18.27 8.29
CA ARG A 436 -21.64 18.34 6.84
C ARG A 436 -21.07 19.70 6.47
N TYR A 437 -20.06 19.68 5.62
CA TYR A 437 -19.45 20.86 5.03
C TYR A 437 -19.70 20.79 3.53
N ASP A 438 -20.49 21.73 3.01
CA ASP A 438 -20.79 21.79 1.58
C ASP A 438 -19.55 22.20 0.79
N GLU A 439 -19.55 21.89 -0.52
CA GLU A 439 -18.53 22.39 -1.44
C GLU A 439 -18.50 23.93 -1.40
N HIS A 440 -17.31 24.49 -1.22
CA HIS A 440 -17.13 25.93 -1.19
C HIS A 440 -15.75 26.33 -1.73
N VAL A 441 -15.66 27.57 -2.20
CA VAL A 441 -14.39 28.22 -2.50
C VAL A 441 -13.66 28.44 -1.17
N ALA A 442 -12.35 28.18 -1.14
CA ALA A 442 -11.53 28.31 0.05
C ALA A 442 -11.74 29.66 0.74
N ASP A 443 -12.02 29.59 2.04
CA ASP A 443 -12.21 30.74 2.92
C ASP A 443 -11.11 30.75 3.98
N PHE A 444 -10.44 31.90 4.14
CA PHE A 444 -9.28 32.00 5.03
C PHE A 444 -9.60 31.64 6.48
N ALA A 445 -10.79 32.02 6.98
CA ALA A 445 -11.16 31.81 8.37
C ALA A 445 -11.63 30.36 8.62
N LYS A 446 -12.36 29.78 7.66
CA LYS A 446 -12.92 28.42 7.79
C LYS A 446 -11.90 27.32 7.49
N ASP A 447 -10.98 27.58 6.55
CA ASP A 447 -10.07 26.59 6.00
C ASP A 447 -8.61 26.87 6.33
N TYR A 448 -8.35 27.65 7.38
CA TYR A 448 -6.98 28.08 7.74
C TYR A 448 -5.97 26.93 7.75
N THR A 449 -6.30 25.79 8.36
CA THR A 449 -5.39 24.62 8.41
C THR A 449 -5.05 24.06 7.03
N LYS A 450 -6.03 23.98 6.12
CA LYS A 450 -5.80 23.51 4.75
C LYS A 450 -4.98 24.51 3.95
N ILE A 451 -5.26 25.81 4.13
CA ILE A 451 -4.52 26.88 3.47
C ILE A 451 -3.09 26.94 4.01
N GLN A 452 -2.90 26.70 5.31
CA GLN A 452 -1.59 26.60 5.94
C GLN A 452 -0.78 25.43 5.36
N GLU A 453 -1.40 24.27 5.17
CA GLU A 453 -0.77 23.11 4.53
C GLU A 453 -0.37 23.43 3.09
N LEU A 454 -1.28 24.02 2.29
CA LEU A 454 -0.97 24.45 0.91
C LEU A 454 0.16 25.48 0.85
N ALA A 455 0.18 26.45 1.77
CA ALA A 455 1.23 27.45 1.87
C ALA A 455 2.57 26.84 2.26
N LEU A 456 2.57 25.88 3.20
CA LEU A 456 3.75 25.13 3.61
C LEU A 456 4.30 24.33 2.44
N THR A 457 3.44 23.59 1.72
CA THR A 457 3.84 22.82 0.53
C THR A 457 4.42 23.73 -0.55
N GLU A 458 3.83 24.90 -0.82
CA GLU A 458 4.38 25.86 -1.78
C GLU A 458 5.75 26.40 -1.34
N LYS A 459 5.92 26.67 -0.03
CA LYS A 459 7.19 27.13 0.55
C LYS A 459 8.28 26.06 0.46
N GLN A 460 7.95 24.81 0.78
CA GLN A 460 8.84 23.66 0.64
C GLN A 460 9.24 23.44 -0.82
N TYR A 461 8.27 23.49 -1.75
CA TYR A 461 8.54 23.39 -3.19
C TYR A 461 9.52 24.49 -3.68
N LYS A 462 9.34 25.73 -3.23
CA LYS A 462 10.25 26.84 -3.58
C LYS A 462 11.66 26.61 -3.01
N ALA A 463 11.77 26.11 -1.79
CA ALA A 463 13.05 25.79 -1.19
C ALA A 463 13.78 24.67 -1.93
N ILE A 464 13.07 23.58 -2.24
CA ILE A 464 13.58 22.46 -3.05
C ILE A 464 14.04 22.96 -4.43
N LYS A 465 13.22 23.76 -5.11
CA LYS A 465 13.57 24.30 -6.43
C LYS A 465 14.83 25.15 -6.36
N LYS A 466 14.91 26.07 -5.40
CA LYS A 466 16.09 26.91 -5.19
C LYS A 466 17.33 26.06 -4.91
N TRP A 467 17.21 25.07 -4.03
CA TRP A 467 18.28 24.14 -3.73
C TRP A 467 18.73 23.40 -5.00
N MET A 468 17.79 22.93 -5.81
CA MET A 468 18.10 22.21 -7.05
C MET A 468 18.84 23.11 -8.04
N ASP A 469 18.36 24.34 -8.25
CA ASP A 469 18.99 25.31 -9.16
C ASP A 469 20.46 25.58 -8.76
N GLU A 470 20.73 25.75 -7.46
CA GLU A 470 22.09 25.95 -6.93
C GLU A 470 22.98 24.71 -7.15
N HIS A 471 22.49 23.51 -6.85
CA HIS A 471 23.30 22.29 -6.91
C HIS A 471 23.49 21.74 -8.33
N ILE A 472 22.58 22.05 -9.27
CA ILE A 472 22.77 21.75 -10.70
C ILE A 472 23.96 22.54 -11.26
N GLU A 473 24.18 23.79 -10.80
CA GLU A 473 25.31 24.59 -11.24
C GLU A 473 26.64 23.99 -10.79
N ASP A 474 26.72 23.52 -9.55
CA ASP A 474 27.93 22.98 -8.92
C ASP A 474 28.22 21.52 -9.27
N THR A 475 27.23 20.77 -9.74
CA THR A 475 27.37 19.35 -10.08
C THR A 475 27.69 19.14 -11.57
N TYR A 476 28.54 18.16 -11.89
CA TYR A 476 28.74 17.73 -13.26
C TYR A 476 27.47 17.07 -13.81
N VAL A 477 26.88 17.66 -14.86
CA VAL A 477 25.69 17.13 -15.53
C VAL A 477 25.98 17.01 -17.02
N SER A 478 25.63 15.87 -17.61
CA SER A 478 25.73 15.64 -19.05
C SER A 478 24.49 14.90 -19.55
N VAL A 479 23.78 15.48 -20.51
CA VAL A 479 22.59 14.89 -21.15
C VAL A 479 22.96 14.46 -22.57
N ASN A 480 22.60 13.22 -22.92
CA ASN A 480 22.81 12.68 -24.27
C ASN A 480 22.10 13.55 -25.32
N GLU A 481 22.71 13.72 -26.49
CA GLU A 481 22.16 14.50 -27.61
C GLU A 481 20.70 14.15 -27.92
N ALA A 482 20.33 12.87 -27.87
CA ALA A 482 18.96 12.42 -28.14
C ALA A 482 17.91 12.95 -27.14
N ASN A 483 18.34 13.41 -25.97
CA ASN A 483 17.48 13.88 -24.88
C ASN A 483 17.69 15.37 -24.57
N ARG A 484 18.53 16.11 -25.32
CA ARG A 484 18.78 17.55 -25.07
C ARG A 484 17.59 18.45 -25.36
N ASP A 485 16.75 18.05 -26.32
CA ASP A 485 15.53 18.79 -26.69
C ASP A 485 14.35 18.53 -25.74
N CYS A 486 14.58 17.79 -24.65
CA CYS A 486 13.55 17.54 -23.64
C CYS A 486 13.20 18.81 -22.87
N ASP A 487 11.89 19.06 -22.71
CA ASP A 487 11.36 20.11 -21.85
C ASP A 487 11.41 19.65 -20.37
N PHE A 488 12.53 19.93 -19.71
CA PHE A 488 12.76 19.56 -18.32
C PHE A 488 12.22 20.60 -17.34
N ALA A 489 11.85 20.16 -16.14
CA ALA A 489 11.41 21.06 -15.06
C ALA A 489 12.54 21.95 -14.52
N ASN A 490 13.79 21.46 -14.55
CA ASN A 490 14.99 22.16 -14.10
C ASN A 490 15.96 22.34 -15.27
N ASN A 491 16.88 23.30 -15.15
CA ASN A 491 17.82 23.65 -16.21
C ASN A 491 19.03 22.69 -16.28
N TRP A 492 18.78 21.46 -16.76
CA TRP A 492 19.81 20.41 -16.83
C TRP A 492 20.82 20.57 -17.97
N VAL A 493 20.43 21.25 -19.06
CA VAL A 493 21.25 21.39 -20.27
C VAL A 493 21.86 22.79 -20.25
N LYS A 494 23.14 22.88 -19.87
CA LYS A 494 23.92 24.12 -19.96
C LYS A 494 24.25 24.37 -21.45
N GLU A 495 24.05 25.61 -21.92
CA GLU A 495 24.39 26.05 -23.29
C GLU A 495 25.89 25.96 -23.59
#